data_AF-A0A919I1H1-F1
#
_entry.id   AF-A0A919I1H1-F1
#
_cell.length_a   1.000
_cell.length_b   1.000
_cell.length_c   1.000
_cell.angle_alpha   90.00
_cell.angle_beta   90.00
_cell.angle_gamma   90.00
#
_symmetry.space_group_name_H-M   'P 1'
#
loop_
_entity.id
_entity.type
_entity.pdbx_description
1 polymer ?
#
loop_
_entity_poly.entity_id
_entity_poly.type
_entity_poly.pdbx_seq_one_letter_code
_entity_poly.pdbx_strand_id
1 'polypeptide(L)' 'MITIRDVARQAGVSVATVSRVLNNSALVSPDTRDVVMKAVTQLGYRPNANARALATQSAIPSA' A
#
# COMPACT_ATOMS: atom_id res chain seq x y z
N MET A 1 8.15 5.89 -12.59
CA MET A 1 8.01 5.71 -11.13
C MET A 1 6.81 4.82 -10.89
N ILE A 2 6.98 3.62 -10.34
CA ILE A 2 5.83 2.74 -10.05
C ILE A 2 5.03 3.35 -8.90
N THR A 3 3.72 3.42 -9.07
CA THR A 3 2.79 3.94 -8.05
C THR A 3 1.94 2.81 -7.46
N ILE A 4 1.25 3.08 -6.35
CA ILE A 4 0.28 2.16 -5.76
C ILE A 4 -0.85 1.79 -6.74
N ARG A 5 -1.14 2.65 -7.73
CA ARG A 5 -2.15 2.40 -8.78
C ARG A 5 -1.69 1.33 -9.76
N ASP A 6 -0.40 1.28 -10.09
CA ASP A 6 0.17 0.21 -10.92
C ASP A 6 0.13 -1.12 -10.19
N VAL A 7 0.51 -1.14 -8.91
CA VAL A 7 0.41 -2.33 -8.06
C VAL A 7 -1.02 -2.85 -8.00
N ALA A 8 -2.00 -1.96 -7.82
CA ALA A 8 -3.42 -2.31 -7.79
C ALA A 8 -3.87 -2.95 -9.11
N ARG A 9 -3.48 -2.34 -10.24
CA ARG A 9 -3.81 -2.85 -11.58
C ARG A 9 -3.18 -4.22 -11.85
N GLN A 10 -1.92 -4.41 -11.46
CA GLN A 10 -1.20 -5.68 -11.61
C GLN A 10 -1.76 -6.79 -10.73
N ALA A 11 -2.14 -6.46 -9.49
CA ALA A 11 -2.74 -7.40 -8.56
C ALA A 11 -4.23 -7.68 -8.84
N GLY A 12 -4.87 -6.94 -9.76
CA GLY A 12 -6.30 -7.08 -10.05
C GLY A 12 -7.21 -6.60 -8.90
N VAL A 13 -6.73 -5.69 -8.05
CA VAL A 13 -7.47 -5.19 -6.89
C VAL A 13 -7.61 -3.67 -6.93
N SER A 14 -8.48 -3.13 -6.08
CA SER A 14 -8.62 -1.68 -5.91
C SER A 14 -7.42 -1.08 -5.16
N VAL A 15 -7.12 0.20 -5.44
CA VAL A 15 -6.08 0.97 -4.72
C VAL A 15 -6.32 0.98 -3.21
N ALA A 16 -7.60 1.02 -2.79
CA ALA A 16 -7.99 0.92 -1.40
C ALA A 16 -7.56 -0.44 -0.77
N THR A 17 -7.64 -1.54 -1.52
CA THR A 17 -7.20 -2.86 -1.07
C THR A 17 -5.68 -2.89 -0.88
N VAL A 18 -4.93 -2.35 -1.84
CA VAL A 18 -3.46 -2.23 -1.70
C VAL A 18 -3.09 -1.36 -0.50
N SER A 19 -3.79 -0.24 -0.30
CA SER A 19 -3.59 0.62 0.87
C SER A 19 -3.87 -0.12 2.19
N ARG A 20 -4.94 -0.93 2.26
CA ARG A 20 -5.24 -1.78 3.42
C ARG A 20 -4.18 -2.84 3.66
N VAL A 21 -3.66 -3.47 2.61
CA VAL A 21 -2.57 -4.46 2.69
C VAL A 21 -1.29 -3.81 3.22
N LEU A 22 -0.92 -2.64 2.68
CA LEU A 22 0.27 -1.90 3.09
C LEU A 22 0.15 -1.36 4.53
N ASN A 23 -1.06 -0.98 4.96
CA ASN A 23 -1.35 -0.57 6.33
C ASN A 23 -1.62 -1.75 7.29
N ASN A 24 -1.44 -3.00 6.84
CA ASN A 24 -1.66 -4.20 7.66
C ASN A 24 -3.07 -4.27 8.30
N SER A 25 -4.09 -3.81 7.58
CA SER A 25 -5.47 -3.85 8.05
C SER A 25 -5.99 -5.29 8.06
N ALA A 26 -6.63 -5.72 9.15
CA ALA A 26 -7.17 -7.08 9.31
C ALA A 26 -8.34 -7.42 8.36
N LEU A 27 -8.81 -6.45 7.56
CA LEU A 27 -9.93 -6.62 6.62
C LEU A 27 -9.55 -7.24 5.27
N VAL A 28 -8.28 -7.58 5.03
CA VAL A 28 -7.85 -8.18 3.75
C VAL A 28 -7.56 -9.66 3.93
N SER A 29 -8.14 -10.46 3.05
CA SER A 29 -7.87 -11.89 3.00
C SER A 29 -6.39 -12.17 2.75
N PRO A 30 -5.84 -13.25 3.33
CA PRO A 30 -4.44 -13.62 3.15
C PRO A 30 -4.10 -13.87 1.68
N ASP A 31 -5.04 -14.39 0.90
CA ASP A 31 -4.91 -14.58 -0.55
C ASP A 31 -4.65 -13.24 -1.27
N THR A 32 -5.50 -12.24 -1.01
CA THR A 32 -5.37 -10.89 -1.59
C THR A 32 -4.06 -10.22 -1.18
N ARG A 33 -3.62 -10.46 0.06
CA ARG A 33 -2.33 -9.97 0.56
C ARG A 33 -1.16 -10.56 -0.23
N ASP A 34 -1.20 -11.86 -0.52
CA ASP A 34 -0.14 -12.56 -1.27
C ASP A 34 -0.06 -12.03 -2.71
N VAL A 35 -1.21 -11.88 -3.38
CA VAL A 35 -1.28 -11.34 -4.76
C VAL A 35 -0.71 -9.92 -4.82
N VAL A 36 -1.08 -9.06 -3.85
CA VAL A 36 -0.54 -7.70 -3.76
C VAL A 36 0.96 -7.72 -3.47
N MET A 37 1.45 -8.54 -2.54
CA MET A 37 2.89 -8.67 -2.25
C MET A 37 3.70 -9.17 -3.46
N LYS A 38 3.14 -10.11 -4.23
CA LYS A 38 3.73 -10.56 -5.51
C LYS A 38 3.80 -9.41 -6.51
N ALA A 39 2.72 -8.67 -6.71
CA ALA A 39 2.70 -7.53 -7.62
C ALA A 39 3.69 -6.43 -7.19
N VAL A 40 3.77 -6.13 -5.89
CA VAL A 40 4.74 -5.20 -5.31
C VAL A 40 6.17 -5.64 -5.63
N THR A 41 6.48 -6.93 -5.42
CA THR A 41 7.80 -7.50 -5.69
C THR A 41 8.13 -7.49 -7.18
N GLN A 42 7.20 -7.91 -8.03
CA GLN A 42 7.37 -7.97 -9.49
C GLN A 42 7.58 -6.58 -10.10
N LEU A 43 6.84 -5.58 -9.63
CA LEU A 43 6.96 -4.21 -10.11
C LEU A 43 8.14 -3.45 -9.47
N GLY A 44 8.81 -4.05 -8.49
CA GLY A 44 9.83 -3.37 -7.69
C GLY A 44 9.27 -2.17 -6.92
N TYR A 45 7.97 -2.19 -6.59
CA TYR A 45 7.36 -1.13 -5.79
C TYR A 45 7.96 -1.16 -4.39
N ARG A 46 8.77 -0.16 -4.06
CA ARG A 46 9.25 0.02 -2.70
C ARG A 46 8.39 1.07 -2.04
N PRO A 47 7.61 0.73 -0.99
CA PRO A 47 6.98 1.76 -0.18
C PRO A 47 8.12 2.59 0.41
N ASN A 48 8.27 3.84 -0.04
CA ASN A 48 9.24 4.75 0.53
C ASN A 48 8.90 4.90 2.01
N ALA A 49 9.79 4.44 2.90
CA ALA A 49 9.62 4.57 4.34
C ALA A 49 9.36 6.05 4.75
N ASN A 50 9.88 7.00 3.97
CA ASN A 50 9.63 8.43 4.14
C ASN A 50 8.16 8.85 3.88
N ALA A 51 7.42 8.16 3.02
CA ALA A 51 5.99 8.44 2.81
C ALA A 51 5.14 8.03 4.03
N ARG A 52 5.62 7.05 4.81
CA ARG A 52 4.99 6.62 6.07
C ARG A 52 5.13 7.67 7.17
N ALA A 53 6.23 8.43 7.18
CA ALA A 53 6.45 9.53 8.12
C ALA A 53 5.55 10.74 7.84
N LEU A 54 5.29 11.07 6.56
CA LEU A 54 4.39 12.18 6.22
C LEU A 54 2.91 11.89 6.54
N ALA A 55 2.42 10.66 6.31
CA ALA A 55 1.02 10.32 6.58
C ALA A 55 0.68 10.30 8.09
N THR A 56 1.68 10.22 8.97
CA THR A 56 1.50 10.25 10.43
C THR A 56 1.69 11.65 11.03
N GLN A 57 2.20 12.64 10.28
CA GLN A 57 2.43 14.01 10.78
C GLN A 57 1.33 15.03 10.44
N SER A 58 0.29 14.68 9.68
CA SER A 58 -0.85 15.60 9.48
C SER A 58 -1.88 15.61 10.63
N ALA A 59 -1.61 14.92 11.73
CA ALA A 59 -2.38 15.01 12.97
C ALA A 59 -1.48 15.51 14.11
N ILE A 60 -0.96 16.73 13.97
CA ILE A 60 -0.49 17.50 15.12
C ILE A 60 -1.49 18.65 15.24
N PRO A 61 -2.30 18.73 16.32
CA PRO A 61 -3.20 19.85 16.53
C PRO A 61 -2.33 21.09 16.72
N SER A 62 -2.57 22.11 15.89
CA SER A 62 -2.03 23.45 16.12
C SER A 62 -2.43 23.90 17.51
N ALA A 63 -1.41 24.32 18.27
CA ALA A 63 -1.53 25.01 19.54
C ALA A 63 -2.37 26.30 19.41
#